data_AF-A0A7R9ZXN4-F1
#
_entry.id   AF-A0A7R9ZXN4-F1
#
_cell.length_a   1.000
_cell.length_b   1.000
_cell.length_c   1.000
_cell.angle_alpha   90.00
_cell.angle_beta   90.00
_cell.angle_gamma   90.00
#
_symmetry.space_group_name_H-M   'P 1'
#
loop_
_entity.id
_entity.type
_entity.pdbx_description
1 polymer ?
#
loop_
_entity_poly.entity_id
_entity_poly.type
_entity_poly.pdbx_seq_one_letter_code
_entity_poly.pdbx_strand_id
1 'polypeptide(L)'
;QGWASWAPPAAMLPGDPRNLPGSGWPGQTIQASQSAWPAGQQPEPLAAWPRRPDSQVDRCWKTEVLWDIARGWPGQCMGLGQKEFQSIDTCRVSCLNDPGCSVWQFSSQYGCWQGQGAHCNTRNGYQRIDLVGSQRVQHGEVRVLKRLDGLQVQGLQNIGVWQRGDVNLEIEHCKLYCYSDIFCQYWQYGEGGCWVENPRNGGEAIQYPLTLMGGASHVTDF
;
A
#
# COMPACT_ATOMS: atom_id res chain seq x y z
N GLN A 1 -20.51 -51.63 7.90
CA GLN A 1 -19.29 -50.93 8.34
C GLN A 1 -19.08 -49.76 7.38
N GLY A 2 -19.49 -48.56 7.78
CA GLY A 2 -19.39 -47.36 6.95
C GLY A 2 -17.99 -46.77 7.04
N TRP A 3 -17.31 -46.65 5.91
CA TRP A 3 -16.02 -45.97 5.82
C TRP A 3 -16.33 -44.48 5.68
N ALA A 4 -16.22 -43.73 6.78
CA ALA A 4 -16.19 -42.28 6.70
C ALA A 4 -14.90 -41.89 5.97
N SER A 5 -15.03 -41.40 4.74
CA SER A 5 -13.94 -40.81 3.99
C SER A 5 -13.49 -39.54 4.73
N TRP A 6 -12.37 -39.63 5.42
CA TRP A 6 -11.64 -38.45 5.89
C TRP A 6 -11.07 -37.75 4.67
N ALA A 7 -11.81 -36.78 4.13
CA ALA A 7 -11.20 -35.81 3.25
C ALA A 7 -10.16 -35.04 4.09
N PRO A 8 -8.89 -34.96 3.67
CA PRO A 8 -7.94 -34.09 4.34
C PRO A 8 -8.51 -32.66 4.31
N PRO A 9 -8.31 -31.88 5.38
CA PRO A 9 -8.70 -30.47 5.37
C PRO A 9 -8.08 -29.79 4.14
N ALA A 10 -8.86 -28.97 3.45
CA ALA A 10 -8.40 -28.23 2.28
C ALA A 10 -7.09 -27.53 2.60
N ALA A 11 -6.10 -27.65 1.70
CA ALA A 11 -4.81 -27.00 1.85
C ALA A 11 -5.00 -25.50 2.01
N MET A 12 -4.33 -24.90 3.01
CA MET A 12 -4.39 -23.46 3.24
C MET A 12 -3.75 -22.73 2.05
N LEU A 13 -4.47 -21.77 1.47
CA LEU A 13 -3.96 -20.95 0.37
C LEU A 13 -3.08 -19.81 0.90
N PRO A 14 -2.11 -19.30 0.13
CA PRO A 14 -1.29 -18.17 0.56
C PRO A 14 -2.13 -16.95 0.95
N GLY A 15 -3.19 -16.64 0.20
CA GLY A 15 -4.10 -15.53 0.49
C GLY A 15 -5.05 -15.74 1.68
N ASP A 16 -5.07 -16.92 2.32
CA ASP A 16 -6.00 -17.23 3.42
C ASP A 16 -5.78 -16.27 4.61
N PRO A 17 -6.85 -15.72 5.23
CA PRO A 17 -6.80 -14.91 6.45
C PRO A 17 -5.96 -15.51 7.59
N ARG A 18 -5.89 -16.84 7.67
CA ARG A 18 -5.20 -17.60 8.71
C ARG A 18 -3.72 -17.88 8.39
N ASN A 19 -3.27 -17.61 7.16
CA ASN A 19 -1.87 -17.76 6.76
C ASN A 19 -1.03 -16.61 7.34
N LEU A 20 -0.72 -16.68 8.64
CA LEU A 20 0.14 -15.74 9.35
C LEU A 20 1.49 -16.39 9.64
N PRO A 21 2.60 -15.66 9.51
CA PRO A 21 3.93 -16.25 9.68
C PRO A 21 4.23 -16.55 11.15
N GLY A 22 4.96 -17.65 11.39
CA GLY A 22 5.55 -17.97 12.69
C GLY A 22 6.73 -17.05 13.07
N SER A 23 7.36 -17.33 14.22
CA SER A 23 8.54 -16.59 14.70
C SER A 23 9.79 -16.73 13.83
N GLY A 24 9.84 -17.75 12.96
CA GLY A 24 10.96 -17.99 12.05
C GLY A 24 10.95 -17.16 10.76
N TRP A 25 9.98 -16.25 10.59
CA TRP A 25 9.92 -15.36 9.42
C TRP A 25 10.32 -13.92 9.79
N PRO A 26 11.10 -13.22 8.93
CA PRO A 26 11.80 -13.75 7.76
C PRO A 26 12.92 -14.73 8.18
N GLY A 27 13.08 -15.81 7.42
CA GLY A 27 14.15 -16.78 7.60
C GLY A 27 15.43 -16.37 6.88
N GLN A 28 16.54 -17.05 7.16
CA GLN A 28 17.82 -16.79 6.49
C GLN A 28 17.74 -17.04 4.97
N THR A 29 17.16 -18.17 4.58
CA THR A 29 17.01 -18.60 3.18
C THR A 29 15.57 -18.47 2.70
N ILE A 30 15.37 -18.53 1.38
CA ILE A 30 14.03 -18.62 0.76
C ILE A 30 13.23 -19.76 1.38
N GLN A 31 13.81 -20.96 1.46
CA GLN A 31 13.12 -22.13 2.00
C GLN A 31 12.72 -21.93 3.47
N ALA A 32 13.61 -21.38 4.30
CA ALA A 32 13.32 -21.09 5.70
C ALA A 32 12.17 -20.07 5.83
N SER A 33 12.23 -18.98 5.05
CA SER A 33 11.16 -17.97 5.03
C SER A 33 9.82 -18.55 4.61
N GLN A 34 9.76 -19.33 3.53
CA GLN A 34 8.51 -19.93 3.06
C GLN A 34 7.94 -20.93 4.08
N SER A 35 8.81 -21.77 4.68
CA SER A 35 8.39 -22.78 5.66
C SER A 35 7.84 -22.21 6.96
N ALA A 36 8.12 -20.94 7.26
CA ALA A 36 7.57 -20.25 8.42
C ALA A 36 6.10 -19.84 8.25
N TRP A 37 5.52 -20.00 7.05
CA TRP A 37 4.10 -19.77 6.78
C TRP A 37 3.31 -21.08 6.84
N PRO A 38 2.11 -21.12 7.45
CA PRO A 38 1.27 -22.31 7.48
C PRO A 38 0.89 -22.86 6.10
N ALA A 39 0.72 -21.99 5.10
CA ALA A 39 0.50 -22.40 3.70
C ALA A 39 1.78 -22.91 3.01
N GLY A 40 2.92 -22.91 3.70
CA GLY A 40 4.24 -23.16 3.13
C GLY A 40 4.72 -22.04 2.21
N GLN A 41 4.02 -20.89 2.20
CA GLN A 41 4.33 -19.77 1.34
C GLN A 41 3.91 -18.42 1.94
N GLN A 42 4.81 -17.43 1.85
CA GLN A 42 4.53 -16.01 2.02
C GLN A 42 3.50 -15.56 0.97
N PRO A 43 2.45 -14.81 1.35
CA PRO A 43 1.51 -14.27 0.37
C PRO A 43 2.22 -13.28 -0.56
N GLU A 44 2.07 -13.49 -1.88
CA GLU A 44 2.45 -12.50 -2.89
C GLU A 44 1.61 -11.21 -2.75
N PRO A 45 2.08 -10.08 -3.29
CA PRO A 45 1.24 -8.90 -3.41
C PRO A 45 -0.09 -9.27 -4.07
N LEU A 46 -1.18 -8.85 -3.45
CA LEU A 46 -2.54 -9.07 -3.96
C LEU A 46 -2.94 -10.55 -4.05
N ALA A 47 -2.31 -11.47 -3.29
CA ALA A 47 -2.66 -12.89 -3.26
C ALA A 47 -4.13 -13.17 -2.87
N ALA A 48 -4.77 -12.25 -2.14
CA ALA A 48 -6.19 -12.32 -1.78
C ALA A 48 -7.08 -11.38 -2.61
N TRP A 49 -6.51 -10.64 -3.57
CA TRP A 49 -7.27 -9.70 -4.39
C TRP A 49 -7.97 -10.44 -5.53
N PRO A 50 -9.28 -10.19 -5.76
CA PRO A 50 -9.99 -10.78 -6.88
C PRO A 50 -9.37 -10.41 -8.23
N ARG A 51 -9.29 -11.37 -9.14
CA ARG A 51 -8.78 -11.14 -10.50
C ARG A 51 -9.90 -11.29 -11.53
N ARG A 52 -9.84 -10.45 -12.56
CA ARG A 52 -10.67 -10.57 -13.76
C ARG A 52 -10.21 -11.76 -14.61
N PRO A 53 -11.04 -12.22 -15.58
CA PRO A 53 -10.66 -13.32 -16.47
C PRO A 53 -9.36 -13.10 -17.26
N ASP A 54 -8.96 -11.84 -17.46
CA ASP A 54 -7.71 -11.43 -18.10
C ASP A 54 -6.51 -11.36 -17.12
N SER A 55 -6.66 -11.89 -15.90
CA SER A 55 -5.66 -11.89 -14.82
C SER A 55 -5.31 -10.52 -14.23
N GLN A 56 -5.94 -9.45 -14.70
CA GLN A 56 -5.79 -8.13 -14.10
C GLN A 56 -6.51 -8.07 -12.75
N VAL A 57 -6.06 -7.16 -11.88
CA VAL A 57 -6.78 -6.84 -10.64
C VAL A 57 -8.20 -6.42 -10.97
N ASP A 58 -9.16 -6.97 -10.23
CA ASP A 58 -10.56 -6.57 -10.37
C ASP A 58 -10.82 -5.28 -9.61
N ARG A 59 -11.95 -4.62 -9.95
CA ARG A 59 -12.42 -3.43 -9.26
C ARG A 59 -12.68 -3.76 -7.80
N CYS A 60 -12.46 -2.76 -6.94
CA CYS A 60 -12.74 -2.96 -5.54
C CYS A 60 -14.22 -2.79 -5.23
N TRP A 61 -14.76 -3.69 -4.41
CA TRP A 61 -16.13 -3.60 -3.89
C TRP A 61 -16.26 -2.56 -2.76
N LYS A 62 -15.14 -2.18 -2.14
CA LYS A 62 -15.07 -1.24 -1.01
C LYS A 62 -14.06 -0.14 -1.29
N THR A 63 -14.46 1.09 -1.04
CA THR A 63 -13.53 2.23 -0.99
C THR A 63 -13.72 2.99 0.32
N GLU A 64 -12.62 3.49 0.86
CA GLU A 64 -12.61 4.31 2.08
C GLU A 64 -11.87 5.62 1.82
N VAL A 65 -12.48 6.75 2.19
CA VAL A 65 -11.82 8.05 2.10
C VAL A 65 -10.95 8.23 3.35
N LEU A 66 -9.64 8.20 3.15
CA LEU A 66 -8.64 8.36 4.21
C LEU A 66 -8.44 9.84 4.54
N TRP A 67 -8.30 10.68 3.51
CA TRP A 67 -8.18 12.13 3.65
C TRP A 67 -9.06 12.86 2.64
N ASP A 68 -9.55 14.03 3.04
CA ASP A 68 -10.52 14.81 2.26
C ASP A 68 -10.33 16.30 2.49
N ILE A 69 -10.32 17.08 1.41
CA ILE A 69 -10.29 18.55 1.49
C ILE A 69 -11.48 19.14 2.23
N ALA A 70 -12.65 18.50 2.14
CA ALA A 70 -13.83 18.89 2.90
C ALA A 70 -13.66 18.69 4.42
N ARG A 71 -12.65 17.93 4.84
CA ARG A 71 -12.31 17.66 6.25
C ARG A 71 -11.03 18.39 6.69
N GLY A 72 -10.56 19.36 5.91
CA GLY A 72 -9.41 20.19 6.26
C GLY A 72 -8.05 19.68 5.75
N TRP A 73 -8.02 18.57 5.00
CA TRP A 73 -6.77 18.12 4.36
C TRP A 73 -6.43 18.97 3.12
N PRO A 74 -5.20 19.46 2.91
CA PRO A 74 -4.94 20.40 1.81
C PRO A 74 -5.14 19.84 0.39
N GLY A 75 -4.99 18.52 0.19
CA GLY A 75 -5.18 17.87 -1.11
C GLY A 75 -4.17 18.26 -2.21
N GLN A 76 -3.06 18.90 -1.85
CA GLN A 76 -2.08 19.50 -2.77
C GLN A 76 -1.06 18.47 -3.31
N CYS A 77 -1.55 17.37 -3.84
CA CYS A 77 -0.69 16.25 -4.21
C CYS A 77 0.13 16.53 -5.49
N MET A 78 1.34 15.97 -5.51
CA MET A 78 2.26 15.96 -6.64
C MET A 78 2.41 14.55 -7.21
N GLY A 79 2.94 14.45 -8.44
CA GLY A 79 3.15 13.15 -9.10
C GLY A 79 1.85 12.50 -9.58
N LEU A 80 0.80 13.30 -9.79
CA LEU A 80 -0.44 12.84 -10.40
C LEU A 80 -0.37 12.98 -11.92
N GLY A 81 -1.12 12.15 -12.64
CA GLY A 81 -1.33 12.27 -14.07
C GLY A 81 -2.66 12.98 -14.37
N GLN A 82 -2.66 13.87 -15.36
CA GLN A 82 -3.88 14.52 -15.83
C GLN A 82 -4.82 13.50 -16.48
N LYS A 83 -6.13 13.68 -16.28
CA LYS A 83 -7.18 12.87 -16.89
C LYS A 83 -8.15 13.77 -17.66
N GLU A 84 -8.71 13.24 -18.73
CA GLU A 84 -9.68 13.91 -19.61
C GLU A 84 -11.10 13.93 -19.00
N PHE A 85 -11.22 14.32 -17.73
CA PHE A 85 -12.49 14.46 -17.01
C PHE A 85 -12.74 15.92 -16.67
N GLN A 86 -13.91 16.41 -17.06
CA GLN A 86 -14.29 17.83 -16.97
C GLN A 86 -15.18 18.14 -15.76
N SER A 87 -15.57 17.14 -14.96
CA SER A 87 -16.33 17.36 -13.73
C SER A 87 -15.67 16.72 -12.52
N ILE A 88 -15.88 17.34 -11.36
CA ILE A 88 -15.44 16.80 -10.06
C ILE A 88 -15.98 15.38 -9.84
N ASP A 89 -17.24 15.13 -10.19
CA ASP A 89 -17.88 13.82 -9.98
C ASP A 89 -17.25 12.75 -10.87
N THR A 90 -17.02 13.03 -12.15
CA THR A 90 -16.37 12.06 -13.06
C THR A 90 -14.92 11.81 -12.67
N CYS A 91 -14.21 12.83 -12.20
CA CYS A 91 -12.86 12.70 -11.64
C CYS A 91 -12.85 11.79 -10.41
N ARG A 92 -13.76 12.01 -9.46
CA ARG A 92 -13.88 11.18 -8.25
C ARG A 92 -14.27 9.75 -8.60
N VAL A 93 -15.36 9.57 -9.33
CA VAL A 93 -15.91 8.24 -9.66
C VAL A 93 -14.92 7.40 -10.46
N SER A 94 -14.16 8.01 -11.38
CA SER A 94 -13.14 7.27 -12.12
C SER A 94 -12.02 6.78 -11.19
N CYS A 95 -11.58 7.58 -10.22
CA CYS A 95 -10.58 7.14 -9.26
C CYS A 95 -11.11 6.02 -8.34
N LEU A 96 -12.35 6.15 -7.87
CA LEU A 96 -12.98 5.12 -7.02
C LEU A 96 -13.21 3.79 -7.75
N ASN A 97 -13.26 3.79 -9.09
CA ASN A 97 -13.40 2.59 -9.91
C ASN A 97 -12.06 2.02 -10.40
N ASP A 98 -10.95 2.72 -10.18
CA ASP A 98 -9.61 2.27 -10.50
C ASP A 98 -8.89 1.86 -9.21
N PRO A 99 -8.69 0.55 -8.96
CA PRO A 99 -8.06 0.08 -7.73
C PRO A 99 -6.60 0.55 -7.61
N GLY A 100 -5.99 1.03 -8.70
CA GLY A 100 -4.68 1.67 -8.67
C GLY A 100 -4.71 3.17 -8.33
N CYS A 101 -5.86 3.81 -8.24
CA CYS A 101 -5.94 5.25 -7.97
C CYS A 101 -6.04 5.54 -6.47
N SER A 102 -4.94 6.00 -5.87
CA SER A 102 -4.88 6.29 -4.43
C SER A 102 -5.30 7.72 -4.11
N VAL A 103 -5.16 8.65 -5.05
CA VAL A 103 -5.48 10.06 -4.91
C VAL A 103 -6.16 10.57 -6.17
N TRP A 104 -7.18 11.40 -5.98
CA TRP A 104 -7.69 12.30 -7.01
C TRP A 104 -7.71 13.74 -6.50
N GLN A 105 -7.55 14.69 -7.42
CA GLN A 105 -7.77 16.11 -7.17
C GLN A 105 -8.37 16.78 -8.41
N PHE A 106 -9.21 17.78 -8.19
CA PHE A 106 -9.89 18.51 -9.24
C PHE A 106 -9.78 20.01 -8.99
N SER A 107 -9.36 20.74 -10.03
CA SER A 107 -9.33 22.20 -10.06
C SER A 107 -10.21 22.68 -11.21
N SER A 108 -10.97 23.75 -10.99
CA SER A 108 -11.74 24.38 -12.08
C SER A 108 -10.85 24.92 -13.20
N GLN A 109 -9.57 25.20 -12.91
CA GLN A 109 -8.61 25.69 -13.90
C GLN A 109 -7.87 24.57 -14.62
N TYR A 110 -7.46 23.51 -13.90
CA TYR A 110 -6.56 22.48 -14.41
C TYR A 110 -7.22 21.11 -14.64
N GLY A 111 -8.51 20.98 -14.35
CA GLY A 111 -9.27 19.75 -14.51
C GLY A 111 -8.88 18.67 -13.50
N CYS A 112 -9.04 17.42 -13.93
CA CYS A 112 -8.85 16.23 -13.11
C CYS A 112 -7.41 15.69 -13.14
N TRP A 113 -6.90 15.34 -11.96
CA TRP A 113 -5.60 14.71 -11.78
C TRP A 113 -5.73 13.52 -10.82
N GLN A 114 -5.10 12.39 -11.16
CA GLN A 114 -5.21 11.13 -10.42
C GLN A 114 -3.87 10.39 -10.36
N GLY A 115 -3.66 9.56 -9.34
CA GLY A 115 -2.45 8.76 -9.18
C GLY A 115 -2.16 8.37 -7.73
N GLN A 116 -0.90 8.06 -7.42
CA GLN A 116 -0.47 7.72 -6.05
C GLN A 116 -0.47 8.95 -5.12
N GLY A 117 0.03 10.08 -5.65
CA GLY A 117 0.11 11.36 -4.96
C GLY A 117 1.17 11.40 -3.86
N ALA A 118 2.12 12.32 -3.97
CA ALA A 118 3.11 12.65 -2.93
C ALA A 118 2.99 14.10 -2.47
N HIS A 119 3.59 14.45 -1.33
CA HIS A 119 3.64 15.83 -0.80
C HIS A 119 2.29 16.56 -0.68
N CYS A 120 1.21 15.82 -0.40
CA CYS A 120 -0.15 16.35 -0.46
C CYS A 120 -0.50 17.47 0.55
N ASN A 121 0.31 17.68 1.58
CA ASN A 121 0.06 18.72 2.58
C ASN A 121 0.67 20.08 2.19
N THR A 122 1.79 20.05 1.47
CA THR A 122 2.64 21.23 1.23
C THR A 122 2.93 21.48 -0.24
N ARG A 123 2.53 20.55 -1.13
CA ARG A 123 2.92 20.55 -2.54
C ARG A 123 4.43 20.67 -2.73
N ASN A 124 5.23 20.10 -1.81
CA ASN A 124 6.69 20.24 -1.78
C ASN A 124 7.18 21.71 -1.84
N GLY A 125 6.43 22.63 -1.23
CA GLY A 125 6.77 24.06 -1.19
C GLY A 125 6.42 24.85 -2.46
N TYR A 126 5.93 24.18 -3.52
CA TYR A 126 5.43 24.87 -4.71
C TYR A 126 4.13 25.63 -4.42
N GLN A 127 3.79 26.57 -5.31
CA GLN A 127 2.53 27.32 -5.22
C GLN A 127 1.33 26.39 -5.16
N ARG A 128 0.45 26.65 -4.18
CA ARG A 128 -0.80 25.89 -4.00
C ARG A 128 -1.75 26.13 -5.17
N ILE A 129 -2.48 25.08 -5.51
CA ILE A 129 -3.52 25.09 -6.54
C ILE A 129 -4.87 25.28 -5.85
N ASP A 130 -5.74 26.06 -6.46
CA ASP A 130 -7.14 26.15 -6.06
C ASP A 130 -7.87 24.87 -6.46
N LEU A 131 -8.06 24.01 -5.47
CA LEU A 131 -8.75 22.73 -5.58
C LEU A 131 -10.18 22.89 -5.10
N VAL A 132 -11.12 22.34 -5.88
CA VAL A 132 -12.54 22.27 -5.50
C VAL A 132 -12.92 20.87 -5.00
N GLY A 133 -12.02 19.88 -5.16
CA GLY A 133 -12.15 18.55 -4.59
C GLY A 133 -10.82 17.82 -4.59
N SER A 134 -10.55 17.07 -3.53
CA SER A 134 -9.44 16.13 -3.49
C SER A 134 -9.62 15.14 -2.35
N GLN A 135 -9.28 13.87 -2.60
CA GLN A 135 -9.26 12.82 -1.59
C GLN A 135 -8.07 11.88 -1.78
N ARG A 136 -7.56 11.34 -0.67
CA ARG A 136 -6.81 10.08 -0.66
C ARG A 136 -7.76 8.96 -0.28
N VAL A 137 -7.73 7.87 -1.03
CA VAL A 137 -8.65 6.75 -0.89
C VAL A 137 -7.90 5.43 -0.74
N GLN A 138 -8.43 4.55 0.11
CA GLN A 138 -8.04 3.15 0.17
C GLN A 138 -9.02 2.33 -0.66
N HIS A 139 -8.49 1.41 -1.45
CA HIS A 139 -9.26 0.39 -2.13
C HIS A 139 -9.17 -0.92 -1.35
N GLY A 140 -10.32 -1.44 -0.92
CA GLY A 140 -10.42 -2.72 -0.23
C GLY A 140 -10.11 -2.61 1.25
N GLU A 141 -9.56 -3.69 1.80
CA GLU A 141 -9.21 -3.79 3.20
C GLU A 141 -7.76 -4.23 3.36
N VAL A 142 -7.09 -3.67 4.36
CA VAL A 142 -5.72 -4.03 4.69
C VAL A 142 -5.71 -5.03 5.82
N ARG A 143 -5.01 -6.15 5.60
CA ARG A 143 -4.70 -7.15 6.62
C ARG A 143 -3.23 -7.07 6.98
N VAL A 144 -2.92 -6.70 8.21
CA VAL A 144 -1.55 -6.72 8.73
C VAL A 144 -1.16 -8.16 9.03
N LEU A 145 -0.15 -8.67 8.31
CA LEU A 145 0.34 -10.05 8.48
C LEU A 145 1.37 -10.17 9.61
N LYS A 146 2.20 -9.14 9.80
CA LYS A 146 3.27 -9.12 10.80
C LYS A 146 3.72 -7.68 11.07
N ARG A 147 4.08 -7.38 12.32
CA ARG A 147 4.88 -6.19 12.67
C ARG A 147 6.36 -6.51 12.55
N LEU A 148 7.10 -5.61 11.90
CA LEU A 148 8.53 -5.76 11.61
C LEU A 148 9.42 -4.94 12.55
N ASP A 149 8.99 -4.78 13.81
CA ASP A 149 9.78 -4.06 14.80
C ASP A 149 11.17 -4.74 14.96
N GLY A 150 12.26 -3.96 14.85
CA GLY A 150 13.64 -4.50 14.91
C GLY A 150 14.14 -5.18 13.63
N LEU A 151 13.45 -4.98 12.51
CA LEU A 151 13.88 -5.38 11.16
C LEU A 151 13.79 -4.17 10.23
N GLN A 152 14.76 -4.00 9.34
CA GLN A 152 14.67 -3.13 8.18
C GLN A 152 14.33 -3.97 6.96
N VAL A 153 13.35 -3.54 6.17
CA VAL A 153 13.08 -4.07 4.83
C VAL A 153 13.94 -3.29 3.84
N GLN A 154 14.69 -3.99 3.01
CA GLN A 154 15.56 -3.39 2.00
C GLN A 154 14.78 -3.07 0.72
N GLY A 155 15.17 -1.99 0.04
CA GLY A 155 14.53 -1.52 -1.19
C GLY A 155 13.33 -0.59 -0.98
N LEU A 156 13.00 -0.22 0.26
CA LEU A 156 11.98 0.78 0.53
C LEU A 156 12.43 2.17 0.07
N GLN A 157 11.49 2.94 -0.47
CA GLN A 157 11.73 4.32 -0.86
C GLN A 157 11.46 5.25 0.33
N ASN A 158 12.45 6.09 0.67
CA ASN A 158 12.24 7.19 1.61
C ASN A 158 11.41 8.30 0.95
N ILE A 159 10.22 8.55 1.48
CA ILE A 159 9.33 9.65 1.05
C ILE A 159 9.30 10.82 2.04
N GLY A 160 10.17 10.77 3.03
CA GLY A 160 10.51 11.87 3.94
C GLY A 160 9.54 12.01 5.10
N VAL A 161 9.53 13.24 5.63
CA VAL A 161 8.58 13.71 6.65
C VAL A 161 7.56 14.65 6.01
N TRP A 162 6.29 14.50 6.37
CA TRP A 162 5.18 15.34 5.89
C TRP A 162 5.00 16.60 6.73
N GLN A 163 5.06 16.46 8.05
CA GLN A 163 4.84 17.52 9.03
C GLN A 163 5.78 17.33 10.22
N ARG A 164 6.73 18.26 10.36
CA ARG A 164 7.67 18.23 11.49
C ARG A 164 6.93 18.55 12.79
N GLY A 165 7.16 17.74 13.83
CA GLY A 165 6.75 18.04 15.20
C GLY A 165 5.73 17.09 15.83
N ASP A 166 5.10 16.19 15.06
CA ASP A 166 4.20 15.16 15.58
C ASP A 166 4.49 13.79 14.96
N VAL A 167 5.30 12.99 15.66
CA VAL A 167 5.73 11.66 15.18
C VAL A 167 4.55 10.70 14.98
N ASN A 168 3.47 10.82 15.78
CA ASN A 168 2.33 9.92 15.63
C ASN A 168 1.56 10.21 14.34
N LEU A 169 1.38 11.49 14.03
CA LEU A 169 0.78 11.92 12.77
C LEU A 169 1.63 11.49 11.57
N GLU A 170 2.96 11.55 11.71
CA GLU A 170 3.88 11.11 10.67
C GLU A 170 3.86 9.59 10.42
N ILE A 171 3.78 8.80 11.48
CA ILE A 171 3.58 7.35 11.39
C ILE A 171 2.23 7.03 10.74
N GLU A 172 1.17 7.74 11.13
CA GLU A 172 -0.15 7.59 10.52
C GLU A 172 -0.11 7.94 9.03
N HIS A 173 0.55 9.04 8.64
CA HIS A 173 0.74 9.43 7.24
C HIS A 173 1.48 8.35 6.44
N CYS A 174 2.54 7.79 7.01
CA CYS A 174 3.31 6.71 6.40
C CYS A 174 2.44 5.48 6.13
N LYS A 175 1.70 5.06 7.15
CA LYS A 175 0.75 3.96 7.07
C LYS A 175 -0.33 4.22 6.00
N LEU A 176 -0.97 5.38 6.03
CA LEU A 176 -2.08 5.71 5.13
C LEU A 176 -1.62 5.91 3.67
N TYR A 177 -0.37 6.35 3.46
CA TYR A 177 0.23 6.35 2.12
C TYR A 177 0.28 4.93 1.56
N CYS A 178 0.85 3.99 2.31
CA CYS A 178 0.97 2.60 1.88
C CYS A 178 -0.41 1.94 1.74
N TYR A 179 -1.33 2.16 2.69
CA TYR A 179 -2.67 1.56 2.67
C TYR A 179 -3.52 2.03 1.48
N SER A 180 -3.24 3.22 0.96
CA SER A 180 -3.90 3.72 -0.25
C SER A 180 -3.36 3.11 -1.55
N ASP A 181 -2.18 2.48 -1.54
CA ASP A 181 -1.58 1.81 -2.69
C ASP A 181 -1.74 0.29 -2.54
N ILE A 182 -2.57 -0.32 -3.39
CA ILE A 182 -2.77 -1.78 -3.37
C ILE A 182 -1.48 -2.57 -3.68
N PHE A 183 -0.46 -1.92 -4.23
CA PHE A 183 0.85 -2.52 -4.54
C PHE A 183 1.90 -2.28 -3.45
N CYS A 184 1.58 -1.53 -2.38
CA CYS A 184 2.46 -1.37 -1.24
C CYS A 184 2.18 -2.45 -0.18
N GLN A 185 3.10 -3.38 0.02
CA GLN A 185 3.02 -4.41 1.05
C GLN A 185 3.77 -4.02 2.33
N TYR A 186 4.82 -3.22 2.21
CA TYR A 186 5.69 -2.84 3.32
C TYR A 186 5.76 -1.32 3.49
N TRP A 187 5.70 -0.89 4.75
CA TRP A 187 6.04 0.45 5.16
C TRP A 187 6.73 0.43 6.51
N GLN A 188 7.64 1.36 6.74
CA GLN A 188 8.39 1.53 7.97
C GLN A 188 8.57 3.01 8.27
N TYR A 189 8.60 3.37 9.55
CA TYR A 189 8.92 4.72 9.99
C TYR A 189 10.20 4.68 10.82
N GLY A 190 11.18 5.51 10.48
CA GLY A 190 12.51 5.51 11.09
C GLY A 190 13.26 6.81 10.83
N GLU A 191 14.60 6.75 10.81
CA GLU A 191 15.42 7.90 10.43
C GLU A 191 15.03 8.41 9.03
N GLY A 192 15.01 9.74 8.88
CA GLY A 192 14.56 10.39 7.65
C GLY A 192 13.04 10.41 7.43
N GLY A 193 12.26 9.69 8.24
CA GLY A 193 10.80 9.68 8.19
C GLY A 193 10.24 8.36 7.68
N CYS A 194 9.43 8.42 6.63
CA CYS A 194 8.71 7.26 6.13
C CYS A 194 9.39 6.57 4.94
N TRP A 195 9.37 5.25 5.01
CA TRP A 195 9.91 4.33 4.03
C TRP A 195 8.78 3.43 3.55
N VAL A 196 8.54 3.38 2.25
CA VAL A 196 7.42 2.63 1.66
C VAL A 196 7.87 1.81 0.46
N GLU A 197 7.21 0.69 0.25
CA GLU A 197 7.23 0.00 -1.03
C GLU A 197 6.51 0.86 -2.07
N ASN A 198 7.19 1.20 -3.17
CA ASN A 198 6.63 2.07 -4.20
C ASN A 198 6.96 1.59 -5.63
N PRO A 199 6.56 0.36 -6.00
CA PRO A 199 6.93 -0.29 -7.26
C PRO A 199 6.42 0.45 -8.50
N ARG A 200 5.41 1.33 -8.34
CA ARG A 200 4.80 2.08 -9.45
C ARG A 200 5.48 3.40 -9.75
N ASN A 201 6.33 3.91 -8.85
CA ASN A 201 6.98 5.22 -9.01
C ASN A 201 8.51 5.08 -8.98
N GLY A 202 9.03 4.00 -9.57
CA GLY A 202 10.47 3.76 -9.71
C GLY A 202 11.15 3.24 -8.44
N GLY A 203 10.38 2.81 -7.43
CA GLY A 203 10.92 2.11 -6.27
C GLY A 203 11.51 0.75 -6.66
N GLU A 204 12.48 0.29 -5.88
CA GLU A 204 13.11 -1.01 -6.09
C GLU A 204 12.13 -2.15 -5.75
N ALA A 205 12.24 -3.26 -6.48
CA ALA A 205 11.50 -4.45 -6.15
C ALA A 205 12.08 -5.08 -4.88
N ILE A 206 11.23 -5.25 -3.86
CA ILE A 206 11.63 -5.92 -2.63
C ILE A 206 11.77 -7.41 -2.91
N GLN A 207 12.83 -8.02 -2.40
CA GLN A 207 13.07 -9.44 -2.59
C GLN A 207 11.90 -10.27 -2.05
N TYR A 208 11.41 -11.19 -2.88
CA TYR A 208 10.37 -12.13 -2.51
C TYR A 208 10.87 -13.59 -2.58
N PRO A 209 10.54 -14.45 -1.59
CA PRO A 209 10.00 -14.08 -0.28
C PRO A 209 10.98 -13.20 0.48
N LEU A 210 10.52 -12.51 1.52
CA LEU A 210 11.41 -11.71 2.37
C LEU A 210 12.36 -12.65 3.13
N THR A 211 13.68 -12.42 3.06
CA THR A 211 14.70 -13.20 3.80
C THR A 211 15.70 -12.28 4.49
N LEU A 212 16.38 -12.79 5.51
CA LEU A 212 17.43 -12.06 6.23
C LEU A 212 18.76 -11.96 5.46
N MET A 213 18.95 -12.75 4.41
CA MET A 213 20.16 -12.69 3.56
C MET A 213 20.00 -11.78 2.34
N GLY A 214 18.87 -11.08 2.19
CA GLY A 214 18.73 -10.13 1.09
C GLY A 214 17.63 -9.10 1.31
N GLY A 215 16.37 -9.51 1.45
CA GLY A 215 15.23 -8.58 1.51
C GLY A 215 15.04 -7.83 2.83
N ALA A 216 15.64 -8.29 3.93
CA ALA A 216 15.54 -7.67 5.24
C ALA A 216 16.81 -7.85 6.08
N SER A 217 17.02 -6.99 7.08
CA SER A 217 18.17 -7.01 7.98
C SER A 217 17.75 -6.67 9.41
N HIS A 218 18.46 -7.22 10.41
CA HIS A 218 18.35 -6.78 11.81
C HIS A 218 19.21 -5.54 12.11
N VAL A 219 20.15 -5.23 11.23
CA VAL A 219 20.92 -3.99 11.27
C VAL A 219 20.14 -2.94 10.50
N THR A 220 19.89 -1.81 11.15
CA THR A 220 19.26 -0.65 10.51
C THR A 220 20.35 0.23 9.90
N ASP A 221 20.20 0.55 8.62
CA ASP A 221 21.05 1.45 7.83
C ASP A 221 20.50 2.89 7.83
N PHE A 222 19.41 3.12 8.58
CA PHE A 222 18.81 4.40 8.92
C PHE A 222 18.35 4.36 10.39
#